data_AF-A0A2N7QB00-F1
#
_entry.id   AF-A0A2N7QB00-F1
#
_cell.length_a   1.000
_cell.length_b   1.000
_cell.length_c   1.000
_cell.angle_alpha   90.00
_cell.angle_beta   90.00
_cell.angle_gamma   90.00
#
_symmetry.space_group_name_H-M   'P 1'
#
loop_
_entity.id
_entity.type
_entity.pdbx_description
1 polymer ?
#
loop_
_entity_poly.entity_id
_entity_poly.type
_entity_poly.pdbx_seq_one_letter_code
_entity_poly.pdbx_strand_id
1 'polypeptide(L)'
;MFIGPSEKLKKLSGKSHSHPLLKFIFFSLLIASIFFLQTGCTKKPEPADLIIEESRIYTVNSAQPWAEAVAVKGERIVFVGSN
;
A
#
# COMPACT_ATOMS: atom_id res chain seq x y z
N MET A 1 -11.48 51.06 55.74
CA MET A 1 -11.03 49.68 55.97
C MET A 1 -11.97 48.77 55.21
N PHE A 2 -11.51 48.13 54.14
CA PHE A 2 -11.79 46.74 53.72
C PHE A 2 -11.03 46.50 52.41
N ILE A 3 -10.07 45.61 52.53
CA ILE A 3 -9.08 45.17 51.57
C ILE A 3 -9.71 44.05 50.72
N GLY A 4 -9.49 44.07 49.39
CA GLY A 4 -9.42 42.91 48.48
C GLY A 4 -10.61 41.93 48.41
N PRO A 5 -11.04 41.52 47.21
CA PRO A 5 -10.29 40.47 46.51
C PRO A 5 -9.91 40.93 45.10
N SER A 6 -8.65 41.29 44.86
CA SER A 6 -7.63 40.34 44.44
C SER A 6 -8.07 39.46 43.27
N GLU A 7 -7.48 39.77 42.12
CA GLU A 7 -6.75 38.82 41.27
C GLU A 7 -7.48 37.63 40.64
N LYS A 8 -8.69 37.30 41.07
CA LYS A 8 -9.38 36.07 40.68
C LYS A 8 -9.95 36.15 39.27
N LEU A 9 -10.16 37.36 38.76
CA LEU A 9 -10.72 37.59 37.43
C LEU A 9 -9.67 37.65 36.31
N LYS A 10 -8.37 37.73 36.63
CA LYS A 10 -7.30 37.62 35.62
C LYS A 10 -6.91 36.16 35.31
N LYS A 11 -7.35 35.21 36.15
CA LYS A 11 -7.06 33.77 36.01
C LYS A 11 -8.11 33.00 35.20
N LEU A 12 -9.09 33.69 34.64
CA LEU A 12 -10.09 33.13 33.72
C LEU A 12 -9.91 33.64 32.28
N SER A 13 -8.75 34.23 31.96
CA SER A 13 -8.32 34.31 30.55
C SER A 13 -7.88 32.91 30.15
N GLY A 14 -8.86 32.14 29.70
CA GLY A 14 -8.71 30.77 29.27
C GLY A 14 -7.53 30.65 28.32
N LYS A 15 -6.51 29.94 28.78
CA LYS A 15 -5.53 29.28 27.92
C LYS A 15 -6.28 28.18 27.18
N SER A 16 -7.13 28.61 26.25
CA SER A 16 -7.85 27.81 25.27
C SER A 16 -6.79 27.36 24.27
N HIS A 17 -5.96 26.42 24.72
CA HIS A 17 -5.06 25.62 23.89
C HIS A 17 -5.93 24.70 23.02
N SER A 18 -6.67 25.32 22.12
CA SER A 18 -7.79 24.71 21.42
C SER A 18 -7.43 24.39 19.98
N HIS A 19 -6.23 23.90 19.70
CA HIS A 19 -5.94 23.31 18.39
C HIS A 19 -5.03 22.06 18.38
N PRO A 20 -4.76 21.27 19.45
CA PRO A 20 -4.04 20.01 19.27
C PRO A 20 -4.96 18.97 18.62
N LEU A 21 -6.15 18.72 19.19
CA LEU A 21 -7.04 17.65 18.76
C LEU A 21 -7.61 17.86 17.36
N LEU A 22 -8.04 19.08 17.03
CA LEU A 22 -8.52 19.39 15.68
C LEU A 22 -7.39 19.27 14.64
N LYS A 23 -6.17 19.71 14.96
CA LYS A 23 -5.00 19.52 14.08
C LYS A 23 -4.61 18.05 13.94
N PHE A 24 -4.72 17.24 14.99
CA PHE A 24 -4.48 15.80 14.91
C PHE A 24 -5.51 15.10 14.03
N ILE A 25 -6.79 15.50 14.11
CA ILE A 25 -7.85 14.96 13.24
C ILE A 25 -7.60 15.35 11.78
N PHE A 26 -7.27 16.62 11.51
CA PHE A 26 -6.91 17.06 10.16
C PHE A 26 -5.65 16.38 9.63
N PHE A 27 -4.63 16.19 10.47
CA PHE A 27 -3.39 15.49 10.11
C PHE A 27 -3.66 14.00 9.81
N SER A 28 -4.50 13.36 10.62
CA SER A 28 -4.98 11.98 10.40
C SER A 28 -5.77 11.86 9.08
N LEU A 29 -6.67 12.80 8.80
CA LEU A 29 -7.44 12.84 7.54
C LEU A 29 -6.52 13.03 6.32
N LEU A 30 -5.49 13.87 6.46
CA LEU A 30 -4.52 14.14 5.39
C LEU A 30 -3.64 12.92 5.11
N ILE A 31 -3.22 12.18 6.14
CA ILE A 31 -2.47 10.92 5.99
C ILE A 31 -3.34 9.82 5.37
N ALA A 32 -4.59 9.68 5.80
CA ALA A 32 -5.53 8.71 5.25
C ALA A 32 -5.80 8.95 3.75
N SER A 33 -5.88 10.22 3.32
CA SER A 33 -6.05 10.58 1.91
C SER A 33 -4.85 10.16 1.03
N ILE A 34 -3.62 10.32 1.52
CA ILE A 34 -2.40 9.95 0.78
C ILE A 34 -2.31 8.44 0.58
N PHE A 35 -2.78 7.63 1.53
CA PHE A 35 -2.74 6.17 1.45
C PHE A 35 -3.63 5.61 0.33
N PHE A 36 -4.69 6.32 -0.05
CA PHE A 36 -5.60 5.90 -1.13
C PHE A 36 -5.03 6.10 -2.55
N LEU A 37 -3.96 6.88 -2.72
CA LEU A 37 -3.41 7.19 -4.05
C LEU A 37 -2.42 6.14 -4.59
N GLN A 38 -2.08 5.10 -3.83
CA GLN A 38 -1.02 4.16 -4.22
C GLN A 38 -1.47 3.02 -5.16
N THR A 39 -2.74 2.92 -5.55
CA THR A 39 -3.27 1.77 -6.31
C THR A 39 -3.14 1.89 -7.84
N GLY A 40 -2.37 2.84 -8.36
CA GLY A 40 -2.56 3.34 -9.73
C GLY A 40 -1.57 2.91 -10.82
N CYS A 41 -0.50 2.18 -10.54
CA CYS A 41 0.50 1.90 -11.58
C CYS A 41 1.04 0.46 -11.51
N THR A 42 0.23 -0.51 -11.95
CA THR A 42 0.75 -1.84 -12.29
C THR A 42 1.13 -1.85 -13.76
N LYS A 43 2.36 -2.29 -14.07
CA LYS A 43 2.77 -2.50 -15.46
C LYS A 43 1.93 -3.66 -16.00
N LYS A 44 1.32 -3.47 -17.17
CA LYS A 44 0.67 -4.59 -17.87
C LYS A 44 1.75 -5.64 -18.17
N PRO A 45 1.53 -6.93 -17.84
CA PRO A 45 2.47 -7.96 -18.19
C PRO A 45 2.64 -7.99 -19.71
N GLU A 46 3.89 -8.11 -20.17
CA GLU A 46 4.17 -8.26 -21.59
C GLU A 46 3.74 -9.66 -22.04
N PRO A 47 3.11 -9.78 -23.22
CA PRO A 47 2.72 -11.08 -23.74
C PRO A 47 3.95 -11.90 -24.12
N ALA A 48 3.88 -13.22 -23.92
CA ALA A 48 4.88 -14.17 -24.40
C ALA A 48 4.90 -14.20 -25.94
N ASP A 49 6.07 -14.52 -26.51
CA ASP A 49 6.26 -14.64 -27.96
C ASP A 49 5.93 -16.06 -28.44
N LEU A 50 6.09 -17.06 -27.58
CA LEU A 50 5.70 -18.46 -27.81
C LEU A 50 5.00 -19.02 -26.58
N ILE A 51 3.88 -19.71 -26.81
CA ILE A 51 3.14 -20.48 -25.81
C ILE A 51 3.05 -21.92 -26.33
N ILE A 52 3.45 -22.87 -25.49
CA ILE A 52 3.24 -24.30 -25.70
C ILE A 52 2.29 -24.74 -24.60
N GLU A 53 1.21 -25.41 -24.98
CA GLU A 53 0.16 -25.85 -24.07
C GLU A 53 -0.33 -27.28 -24.41
N GLU A 54 -1.15 -27.87 -23.56
CA GLU A 54 -1.70 -29.24 -23.71
C GLU A 54 -0.63 -30.30 -24.02
N SER A 55 0.59 -30.10 -23.53
CA SER A 55 1.78 -30.88 -23.91
C SER A 55 2.34 -31.64 -22.72
N ARG A 56 3.23 -32.63 -22.94
CA ARG A 56 3.98 -33.29 -21.85
C ARG A 56 5.43 -32.84 -21.85
N ILE A 57 5.74 -31.81 -21.07
CA ILE A 57 7.02 -31.11 -21.09
C ILE A 57 7.91 -31.62 -19.96
N TYR A 58 9.10 -32.13 -20.28
CA TYR A 58 10.07 -32.55 -19.28
C TYR A 58 10.91 -31.36 -18.81
N THR A 59 10.86 -31.05 -17.51
CA THR A 59 11.49 -29.83 -16.95
C THR A 59 12.89 -30.08 -16.39
N VAL A 60 13.30 -31.35 -16.25
CA VAL A 60 14.52 -31.76 -15.54
C VAL A 60 14.53 -31.37 -14.04
N ASN A 61 13.42 -30.83 -13.51
CA ASN A 61 13.27 -30.55 -12.08
C ASN A 61 12.77 -31.80 -11.37
N SER A 62 13.58 -32.39 -10.48
CA SER A 62 13.19 -33.59 -9.71
C SER A 62 11.91 -33.40 -8.88
N ALA A 63 11.61 -32.18 -8.43
CA ALA A 63 10.39 -31.89 -7.66
C ALA A 63 9.13 -31.75 -8.54
N GLN A 64 9.31 -31.37 -9.81
CA GLN A 64 8.21 -31.23 -10.78
C GLN A 64 8.71 -31.64 -12.17
N PRO A 65 8.88 -32.95 -12.45
CA PRO A 65 9.53 -33.40 -13.69
C PRO A 65 8.72 -33.12 -14.96
N TRP A 66 7.41 -32.90 -14.80
CA TRP A 66 6.46 -32.72 -15.89
C TRP A 66 5.72 -31.38 -15.75
N ALA A 67 5.51 -30.70 -16.87
CA ALA A 67 4.65 -29.55 -17.01
C ALA A 67 3.75 -29.71 -18.24
N GLU A 68 2.63 -29.00 -18.26
CA GLU A 68 1.64 -29.02 -19.34
C GLU A 68 1.75 -27.79 -20.24
N ALA A 69 2.32 -26.70 -19.70
CA ALA A 69 2.50 -25.45 -20.40
C ALA A 69 3.86 -24.79 -20.14
N VAL A 70 4.39 -24.12 -21.17
CA VAL A 70 5.59 -23.26 -21.12
C VAL A 70 5.36 -22.00 -21.93
N ALA A 71 5.72 -20.84 -21.37
CA ALA A 71 5.70 -19.57 -22.08
C ALA A 71 7.12 -18.99 -22.21
N VAL A 72 7.46 -18.49 -23.40
CA VAL A 72 8.78 -17.93 -23.74
C VAL A 72 8.64 -16.48 -24.19
N LYS A 73 9.50 -15.61 -23.66
CA LYS A 73 9.67 -14.21 -24.10
C LYS A 73 11.12 -14.01 -24.56
N GLY A 74 11.32 -13.71 -25.84
CA GLY A 74 12.62 -13.68 -26.48
C GLY A 74 13.37 -14.99 -26.25
N GLU A 75 14.46 -14.93 -25.50
CA GLU A 75 15.33 -16.08 -25.21
C GLU A 75 15.12 -16.63 -23.78
N ARG A 76 14.02 -16.24 -23.11
CA ARG A 76 13.76 -16.61 -21.72
C ARG A 76 12.44 -17.35 -21.56
N ILE A 77 12.47 -18.42 -20.78
CA ILE A 77 11.26 -19.07 -20.25
C ILE A 77 10.73 -18.20 -19.11
N VAL A 78 9.49 -17.73 -19.22
CA VAL A 78 8.82 -16.86 -18.23
C VAL A 78 7.76 -17.58 -17.42
N PHE A 79 7.33 -18.77 -17.86
CA PHE A 79 6.37 -19.61 -17.16
C PHE A 79 6.59 -21.09 -17.49
N VAL A 80 6.42 -21.96 -16.48
CA VAL A 80 6.38 -23.42 -16.60
C VAL A 80 5.34 -23.93 -15.61
N GLY A 81 4.32 -24.67 -16.05
CA GLY A 81 3.24 -25.09 -15.17
C GLY A 81 2.16 -25.92 -15.85
N SER A 82 0.96 -25.92 -15.27
CA SER A 82 -0.25 -26.53 -15.84
C SER A 82 -0.95 -25.60 -16.83
N ASN A 83 -1.80 -26.17 -17.70
CA ASN A 83 -2.73 -25.43 -18.58
C ASN A 83 -4.17 -25.49 -18.06
#